data_AF-A0A835MB38-F1
#
_entry.id   AF-A0A835MB38-F1
#
_cell.length_a   1.000
_cell.length_b   1.000
_cell.length_c   1.000
_cell.angle_alpha   90.00
_cell.angle_beta   90.00
_cell.angle_gamma   90.00
#
_symmetry.space_group_name_H-M   'P 1'
#
loop_
_entity.id
_entity.type
_entity.pdbx_description
1 polymer ?
#
loop_
_entity_poly.entity_id
_entity_poly.type
_entity_poly.pdbx_seq_one_letter_code
_entity_poly.pdbx_strand_id
1 'polypeptide(L)'
;MKMAPSLVRLYEQMPEPKYVIAMGACTITGGMFSTDSYSTVRGVDKLIPVDVYLPGCPPKPEAVIDAITKLRKKVSREIYEDRIGSQQESRCFTTNHKFHVGRSTRAGNYDQGLLYQPPSTSKIPYENETF
;
A
#
# COMPACT_ATOMS: atom_id res chain seq x y z
N MET A 1 2.38 -2.76 -6.48
CA MET A 1 2.45 -2.74 -5.00
C MET A 1 2.97 -1.38 -4.50
N LYS A 2 2.25 -0.28 -4.76
CA LYS A 2 2.73 1.06 -4.39
C LYS A 2 2.41 1.45 -2.93
N MET A 3 1.26 1.01 -2.43
CA MET A 3 0.75 1.40 -1.11
C MET A 3 1.20 0.51 0.06
N ALA A 4 1.71 -0.70 -0.22
CA ALA A 4 2.13 -1.64 0.81
C ALA A 4 3.13 -1.04 1.83
N PRO A 5 4.25 -0.40 1.42
CA PRO A 5 5.20 0.17 2.40
C PRO A 5 4.61 1.38 3.15
N SER A 6 3.74 2.16 2.51
CA SER A 6 3.09 3.31 3.15
C SER A 6 2.11 2.86 4.23
N LEU A 7 1.41 1.73 4.03
CA LEU A 7 0.50 1.15 5.01
C LEU A 7 1.24 0.64 6.25
N VAL A 8 2.36 -0.07 6.06
CA VAL A 8 3.20 -0.54 7.17
C VAL A 8 3.73 0.65 7.98
N ARG A 9 4.21 1.69 7.30
CA ARG A 9 4.66 2.92 7.97
C ARG A 9 3.56 3.58 8.80
N LEU A 10 2.33 3.62 8.28
CA LEU A 10 1.20 4.16 9.04
C LEU A 10 0.92 3.34 10.31
N TYR A 11 0.97 2.01 10.21
CA TYR A 11 0.79 1.12 11.35
C TYR A 11 1.90 1.29 12.41
N GLU A 12 3.15 1.47 11.99
CA GLU A 12 4.29 1.73 12.88
C GLU A 12 4.17 3.07 13.61
N GLN A 13 3.57 4.08 12.99
CA GLN A 13 3.38 5.41 13.56
C GLN A 13 2.23 5.50 14.58
N MET A 14 1.39 4.47 14.69
CA MET A 14 0.28 4.44 15.66
C MET A 14 0.76 4.00 17.05
N PRO A 15 0.33 4.68 18.14
CA PRO A 15 0.66 4.28 19.50
C PRO A 15 -0.05 2.97 19.89
N GLU A 16 0.53 2.22 20.82
CA GLU A 16 -0.15 1.09 21.46
C GLU A 16 -1.18 1.59 22.48
N PRO A 17 -2.37 0.96 22.61
CA PRO A 17 -2.86 -0.23 21.88
C PRO A 17 -3.47 0.10 20.51
N LYS A 18 -3.14 -0.69 19.49
CA LYS A 18 -3.65 -0.56 18.13
C LYS A 18 -4.30 -1.86 17.67
N TYR A 19 -5.39 -1.73 16.93
CA TYR A 19 -6.14 -2.86 16.38
C TYR A 19 -6.44 -2.65 14.89
N VAL A 20 -6.39 -3.72 14.12
CA VAL A 20 -6.58 -3.71 12.67
C VAL A 20 -7.76 -4.58 12.29
N ILE A 21 -8.72 -4.00 11.57
CA ILE A 21 -9.84 -4.75 10.97
C ILE A 21 -9.57 -4.88 9.46
N ALA A 22 -9.52 -6.11 8.96
CA ALA A 22 -9.47 -6.36 7.51
C ALA A 22 -10.89 -6.34 6.94
N MET A 23 -11.21 -5.27 6.21
CA MET A 23 -12.53 -5.04 5.63
C MET A 23 -12.59 -5.37 4.13
N GLY A 24 -13.38 -6.39 3.81
CA GLY A 24 -13.70 -6.79 2.44
C GLY A 24 -12.77 -7.86 1.88
N ALA A 25 -13.23 -8.58 0.86
CA ALA A 25 -12.53 -9.73 0.29
C ALA A 25 -11.12 -9.37 -0.22
N CYS A 26 -10.95 -8.14 -0.74
CA CYS A 26 -9.66 -7.65 -1.23
C CYS A 26 -8.58 -7.58 -0.13
N THR A 27 -8.92 -7.17 1.09
CA THR A 27 -7.94 -7.07 2.18
C THR A 27 -7.65 -8.43 2.82
N ILE A 28 -8.56 -9.39 2.72
CA ILE A 28 -8.39 -10.72 3.34
C ILE A 28 -7.55 -11.63 2.44
N THR A 29 -7.95 -11.82 1.18
CA THR A 29 -7.28 -12.77 0.26
C THR A 29 -6.83 -12.14 -1.06
N GLY A 30 -7.07 -10.84 -1.26
CA GLY A 30 -6.94 -10.19 -2.57
C GLY A 30 -8.24 -10.18 -3.38
N GLY A 31 -9.28 -10.90 -2.92
CA GLY A 31 -10.62 -10.88 -3.52
C GLY A 31 -10.61 -11.23 -5.01
N MET A 32 -11.27 -10.41 -5.83
CA MET A 32 -11.29 -10.56 -7.30
C MET A 32 -9.90 -10.47 -7.94
N PHE A 33 -8.94 -9.81 -7.28
CA PHE A 33 -7.58 -9.64 -7.82
C PHE A 33 -6.63 -10.75 -7.40
N SER A 34 -7.13 -11.79 -6.72
CA SER A 34 -6.31 -12.87 -6.18
C SER A 34 -5.66 -13.75 -7.24
N THR A 35 -6.25 -13.91 -8.44
CA THR A 35 -5.69 -14.75 -9.52
C THR A 35 -4.77 -13.97 -10.44
N ASP A 36 -5.26 -12.89 -11.05
CA ASP A 36 -4.67 -12.34 -12.28
C ASP A 36 -3.88 -11.03 -12.10
N SER A 37 -3.76 -10.53 -10.87
CA SER A 37 -3.08 -9.25 -10.64
C SER A 37 -1.61 -9.42 -10.23
N TYR A 38 -0.72 -8.72 -10.94
CA TYR A 38 0.72 -8.70 -10.66
C TYR A 38 1.12 -7.70 -9.57
N SER A 39 0.24 -6.74 -9.27
CA SER A 39 0.59 -5.55 -8.47
C SER A 39 -0.10 -5.47 -7.12
N THR A 40 -1.06 -6.35 -6.82
CA THR A 40 -1.80 -6.34 -5.56
C THR A 40 -1.17 -7.29 -4.55
N VAL A 41 -1.30 -6.96 -3.27
CA VAL A 41 -0.90 -7.86 -2.18
C VAL A 41 -2.09 -8.74 -1.85
N ARG A 42 -1.90 -10.06 -1.92
CA ARG A 42 -2.93 -11.05 -1.60
C ARG A 42 -3.05 -11.20 -0.09
N GLY A 43 -3.87 -10.34 0.53
CA GLY A 43 -4.10 -10.29 1.97
C GLY A 43 -3.21 -9.29 2.71
N VAL A 44 -3.81 -8.50 3.59
CA VAL A 44 -3.12 -7.48 4.41
C VAL A 44 -2.33 -8.11 5.56
N ASP A 45 -2.69 -9.33 5.95
CA ASP A 45 -2.05 -10.14 7.00
C ASP A 45 -0.57 -10.41 6.75
N LYS A 46 -0.13 -10.30 5.50
CA LYS A 46 1.28 -10.44 5.11
C LYS A 46 2.12 -9.22 5.49
N LEU A 47 1.46 -8.10 5.77
CA LEU A 47 2.11 -6.82 6.06
C LEU A 47 1.95 -6.42 7.53
N ILE A 48 0.75 -6.56 8.08
CA ILE A 48 0.40 -6.14 9.43
C ILE A 48 -0.50 -7.19 10.08
N PRO A 49 -0.44 -7.36 11.42
CA PRO A 49 -1.31 -8.28 12.12
C PRO A 49 -2.77 -7.79 12.08
N VAL A 50 -3.70 -8.71 11.82
CA VAL A 50 -5.14 -8.41 11.75
C VAL A 50 -5.88 -9.02 12.93
N ASP A 51 -6.76 -8.23 13.55
CA ASP A 51 -7.54 -8.64 14.71
C ASP A 51 -8.88 -9.27 14.36
N VAL A 52 -9.56 -8.69 13.37
CA VAL A 52 -10.91 -9.07 12.97
C VAL A 52 -11.01 -9.02 11.44
N TYR A 53 -11.59 -10.07 10.87
CA TYR A 53 -11.88 -10.16 9.44
C TYR A 53 -13.36 -9.89 9.17
N LEU A 54 -13.63 -9.00 8.23
CA LEU A 54 -14.98 -8.67 7.76
C LEU A 54 -15.11 -9.02 6.28
N PRO A 55 -15.69 -10.19 5.93
CA PRO A 55 -15.90 -10.55 4.53
C PRO A 55 -16.99 -9.68 3.86
N GLY A 56 -16.82 -9.41 2.56
CA GLY A 56 -17.78 -8.66 1.74
C GLY A 56 -17.14 -7.98 0.52
N CYS A 57 -17.94 -7.62 -0.49
CA CYS A 57 -17.44 -6.92 -1.68
C CYS A 57 -18.53 -6.02 -2.32
N PRO A 58 -18.80 -4.82 -1.75
CA PRO A 58 -18.41 -4.33 -0.44
C PRO A 58 -19.27 -4.94 0.69
N PRO A 59 -18.78 -5.00 1.95
CA PRO A 59 -19.57 -5.48 3.07
C PRO A 59 -20.74 -4.52 3.36
N LYS A 60 -21.86 -5.09 3.82
CA LYS A 60 -23.03 -4.30 4.24
C LYS A 60 -22.72 -3.45 5.48
N PRO A 61 -23.35 -2.27 5.65
CA PRO A 61 -23.10 -1.41 6.81
C PRO A 61 -23.41 -2.10 8.14
N GLU A 62 -24.42 -2.97 8.21
CA GLU A 62 -24.74 -3.73 9.42
C GLU A 62 -23.60 -4.68 9.80
N ALA A 63 -22.92 -5.27 8.81
CA ALA A 63 -21.79 -6.16 9.03
C ALA A 63 -20.56 -5.39 9.55
N VAL A 64 -20.41 -4.12 9.18
CA VAL A 64 -19.38 -3.23 9.75
C VAL A 64 -19.63 -2.97 11.23
N ILE A 65 -20.89 -2.70 11.61
CA ILE A 65 -21.27 -2.51 13.01
C ILE A 65 -21.05 -3.78 13.83
N ASP A 66 -21.37 -4.95 13.27
CA ASP A 66 -21.07 -6.24 13.91
C ASP A 66 -19.56 -6.46 14.09
N ALA A 67 -18.74 -6.14 13.08
CA ALA A 67 -17.28 -6.24 13.19
C ALA A 67 -16.71 -5.33 14.29
N ILE A 68 -17.21 -4.10 14.42
CA ILE A 68 -16.83 -3.19 15.52
C ILE A 68 -17.27 -3.77 16.87
N THR A 69 -18.46 -4.34 16.94
CA THR A 69 -18.97 -4.98 18.17
C THR A 69 -18.12 -6.18 18.57
N LYS A 70 -17.69 -7.00 17.59
CA LYS A 70 -16.74 -8.11 17.80
C LYS A 70 -15.38 -7.62 18.28
N LEU A 71 -14.87 -6.53 17.70
CA LEU A 71 -13.62 -5.92 18.16
C LEU A 71 -13.73 -5.46 19.61
N ARG A 72 -14.82 -4.76 19.99
CA ARG A 72 -15.05 -4.33 21.37
C ARG A 72 -15.06 -5.51 22.35
N LYS A 73 -15.66 -6.64 21.96
CA LYS A 73 -15.64 -7.88 22.76
C LYS A 73 -14.22 -8.46 22.89
N LYS A 74 -13.41 -8.39 21.83
CA LYS A 74 -12.00 -8.82 21.87
C LYS A 74 -11.19 -7.96 22.86
N VAL A 75 -11.30 -6.63 22.74
CA VAL A 75 -10.64 -5.67 23.65
C VAL A 75 -11.05 -5.90 25.11
N SER A 76 -12.32 -6.20 25.38
CA SER A 76 -12.78 -6.46 26.76
C SER A 76 -12.24 -7.75 27.38
N ARG A 77 -11.77 -8.70 26.57
CA ARG A 77 -11.23 -10.00 27.02
C ARG A 77 -9.72 -10.00 27.17
N GLU A 78 -9.04 -9.00 26.62
CA GLU A 78 -7.59 -8.94 26.55
C GLU A 78 -7.01 -8.54 27.93
N ILE A 79 -6.21 -9.44 28.51
CA ILE A 79 -5.56 -9.25 29.81
C ILE A 79 -4.28 -8.42 29.63
N TYR A 80 -3.91 -7.60 30.61
CA TYR A 80 -2.76 -6.69 30.54
C TYR A 80 -1.43 -7.39 30.20
N GLU A 81 -1.25 -8.65 30.64
CA GLU A 81 -0.02 -9.42 30.46
C GLU A 81 0.30 -9.78 29.00
N ASP A 82 -0.71 -9.97 28.14
CA ASP A 82 -0.50 -10.23 26.70
C ASP A 82 0.14 -9.02 25.98
N ARG A 83 0.07 -7.82 26.57
CA ARG A 83 0.66 -6.59 26.02
C ARG A 83 2.17 -6.51 26.21
N ILE A 84 2.71 -7.21 27.21
CA ILE A 84 4.16 -7.20 27.49
C ILE A 84 4.93 -7.99 26.42
N GLY A 85 4.26 -8.93 25.73
CA GLY A 85 4.85 -9.73 24.66
C GLY A 85 4.83 -9.10 23.25
N SER A 86 4.12 -7.98 23.03
CA SER A 86 4.03 -7.36 21.70
C SER A 86 5.20 -6.43 21.37
N GLN A 87 6.13 -6.21 22.31
CA GLN A 87 7.31 -5.40 22.05
C GLN A 87 8.17 -6.09 20.98
N GLN A 88 8.11 -5.52 19.78
CA GLN A 88 8.85 -6.02 18.62
C GLN A 88 10.33 -6.14 18.97
N GLU A 89 10.82 -7.38 19.08
CA GLU A 89 12.23 -7.64 19.37
C GLU A 89 13.09 -7.03 18.25
N SER A 90 13.92 -6.04 18.60
CA SER A 90 14.80 -5.36 17.65
C SER A 90 16.01 -6.23 17.31
N ARG A 91 15.80 -7.22 16.44
CA ARG A 91 16.90 -8.01 15.87
C ARG A 91 17.48 -7.25 14.67
N CYS A 92 18.52 -6.45 14.94
CA CYS A 92 19.24 -5.72 13.91
C CYS A 92 20.33 -6.60 13.29
N PHE A 93 20.27 -6.81 11.97
CA PHE A 93 21.33 -7.42 11.19
C PHE A 93 21.85 -6.42 10.16
N THR A 94 23.15 -6.23 10.10
CA THR A 94 23.80 -5.34 9.12
C THR A 94 24.63 -6.15 8.14
N THR A 95 24.45 -5.91 6.85
CA THR A 95 25.23 -6.55 5.77
C THR A 95 25.64 -5.51 4.73
N ASN A 96 26.89 -5.54 4.29
CA ASN A 96 27.40 -4.66 3.24
C ASN A 96 26.88 -5.12 1.87
N HIS A 97 26.50 -4.18 1.00
CA HIS A 97 25.99 -4.47 -0.34
C HIS A 97 26.75 -3.67 -1.41
N LYS A 98 26.82 -4.19 -2.64
CA LYS A 98 27.48 -3.54 -3.80
C LYS A 98 26.46 -3.01 -4.82
N PHE A 99 25.33 -2.48 -4.35
CA PHE A 99 24.33 -1.85 -5.23
C PHE A 99 24.77 -0.43 -5.59
N HIS A 100 24.47 -0.02 -6.82
CA HIS A 100 24.70 1.35 -7.28
C HIS A 100 23.53 2.25 -6.85
N VAL A 101 23.82 3.41 -6.28
CA VAL A 101 22.80 4.37 -5.84
C VAL A 101 22.23 5.12 -7.06
N GLY A 102 20.96 4.87 -7.39
CA GLY A 102 20.24 5.57 -8.45
C GLY A 102 19.70 6.94 -8.01
N ARG A 103 19.51 7.86 -8.96
CA ARG A 103 18.84 9.16 -8.71
C ARG A 103 17.33 8.97 -8.55
N SER A 104 16.70 9.80 -7.71
CA SER A 104 15.23 9.78 -7.55
C SER A 104 14.51 10.15 -8.84
N THR A 105 13.56 9.32 -9.27
CA THR A 105 12.75 9.56 -10.48
C THR A 105 11.68 10.63 -10.28
N ARG A 106 11.22 10.88 -9.05
CA ARG A 106 10.16 11.86 -8.75
C ARG A 106 10.77 13.09 -8.07
N ALA A 107 11.26 14.03 -8.88
CA ALA A 107 11.93 15.25 -8.41
C ALA A 107 10.97 16.40 -8.05
N GLY A 108 9.64 16.22 -8.14
CA GLY A 108 8.65 17.25 -7.78
C GLY A 108 8.49 18.38 -8.80
N ASN A 109 9.18 18.32 -9.93
CA ASN A 109 9.17 19.34 -10.99
C ASN A 109 7.99 19.16 -11.96
N TYR A 110 6.77 19.06 -11.46
CA TYR A 110 5.58 18.90 -12.31
C TYR A 110 5.30 20.16 -13.15
N ASP A 111 5.56 21.35 -12.59
CA ASP A 111 5.29 22.64 -13.24
C ASP A 111 6.42 23.13 -14.15
N GLN A 112 7.55 22.42 -14.21
CA GLN A 112 8.67 22.77 -15.10
C GLN A 112 8.41 22.14 -16.46
N GLY A 113 7.84 22.92 -17.38
CA GLY A 113 7.53 22.57 -18.78
C GLY A 113 8.73 22.23 -19.68
N LEU A 114 9.73 21.49 -19.20
CA LEU A 114 10.96 21.14 -19.93
C LEU A 114 10.89 19.80 -20.70
N LEU A 115 9.75 19.09 -20.67
CA LEU A 115 9.61 17.78 -21.32
C LEU A 115 8.61 17.73 -22.50
N TYR A 116 8.11 18.88 -22.96
CA TYR A 116 7.44 18.96 -24.26
C TYR A 116 8.26 19.87 -25.18
N GLN A 117 9.27 19.30 -25.81
CA GLN A 117 9.84 19.86 -27.03
C GLN A 117 8.93 19.41 -28.17
N PRO A 118 8.16 20.28 -28.84
CA PRO A 118 7.50 19.90 -30.07
C PRO A 118 8.57 19.43 -31.07
N PRO A 119 8.32 18.38 -31.87
CA PRO A 119 9.29 17.94 -32.87
C PRO A 119 9.60 19.13 -33.77
N SER A 120 10.90 19.42 -33.93
CA SER A 120 11.39 20.46 -34.83
C SER A 120 10.75 20.28 -36.20
N THR A 121 9.93 21.23 -36.64
CA THR A 121 9.47 21.31 -38.02
C THR A 121 10.68 21.59 -38.90
N SER A 122 11.32 20.54 -39.40
CA SER A 122 12.30 20.65 -40.47
C SER A 122 11.57 21.26 -41.67
N LYS A 123 12.04 22.44 -42.08
CA LYS A 123 11.59 23.13 -43.29
C LYS A 123 11.76 22.19 -44.47
N ILE A 124 10.66 21.64 -44.99
CA ILE A 124 10.65 21.00 -46.30
C ILE A 124 10.74 22.16 -47.31
N PRO A 125 11.77 22.24 -48.17
CA PRO A 125 11.77 23.20 -49.26
C PRO A 125 10.64 22.82 -50.21
N TYR A 126 9.82 23.79 -50.58
CA TYR A 126 8.93 23.67 -51.72
C TYR A 126 9.82 23.54 -52.96
N GLU A 127 9.87 22.35 -53.54
CA GLU A 127 10.26 22.19 -54.94
C GLU A 127 8.98 22.25 -55.78
N ASN A 128 9.08 23.11 -56.79
CA ASN A 128 8.05 23.50 -57.73
C ASN A 128 8.38 22.79 -59.04
N GLU A 129 7.42 22.10 -59.65
CA GLU A 129 7.31 21.75 -61.10
C GLU A 129 6.07 20.84 -61.24
N THR A 130 4.92 21.26 -61.79
CA THR A 130 4.59 21.63 -63.19
C THR A 130 4.79 20.47 -64.19
N PHE A 131 3.82 19.55 -64.32
CA PHE A 131 2.79 19.46 -65.39
C PHE A 131 1.93 18.21 -65.15
#